data_AF-A0A1H4LBS2-F1
#
_entry.id   AF-A0A1H4LBS2-F1
#
_cell.length_a   1.000
_cell.length_b   1.000
_cell.length_c   1.000
_cell.angle_alpha   90.00
_cell.angle_beta   90.00
_cell.angle_gamma   90.00
#
_symmetry.space_group_name_H-M   'P 1'
#
loop_
_entity.id
_entity.type
_entity.pdbx_description
1 polymer ?
#
loop_
_entity_poly.entity_id
_entity_poly.type
_entity_poly.pdbx_seq_one_letter_code
_entity_poly.pdbx_strand_id
1 'polypeptide(L)'
;MKFQAFVALLLVPLTALAGVQALSPAEREEIQQFRELQAKVLQGPQSALGMVSLEKLRDGDTTIGSAAGSRIHLDHVAPNLGVVRLHGEQIEFVPPSGGFPSDLFIGGKPAASGTVVFDAEGTSPTFVEGSVNFVLRHKFGFFLVGRDLRAPELLAFHGLRWYAPDGRYRIVAKWIPYPKPQVLRVANILGQVNEDTSYGVAEFTVNGRTVRLEPSVYQGREKPLFFVFKDRTSRTTTYQGGRFLDARLPDHGLSAPGEVVLDFNQARNPLCAFSAHTSCPIPPESNRMPFAIPAGERRYIER
;
A
#
# COMPACT_ATOMS: atom_id res chain seq x y z
N MET A 1 -40.05 49.86 54.92
CA MET A 1 -40.06 48.89 53.80
C MET A 1 -39.16 49.41 52.69
N LYS A 2 -37.97 48.84 52.50
CA LYS A 2 -37.09 49.08 51.34
C LYS A 2 -36.74 47.72 50.76
N PHE A 3 -37.22 47.42 49.55
CA PHE A 3 -36.87 46.22 48.79
C PHE A 3 -35.60 46.52 47.99
N GLN A 4 -34.51 45.80 48.24
CA GLN A 4 -33.35 45.75 47.34
C GLN A 4 -33.56 44.61 46.34
N ALA A 5 -33.58 44.94 45.05
CA ALA A 5 -33.61 43.96 43.97
C ALA A 5 -32.20 43.48 43.66
N PHE A 6 -31.94 42.18 43.86
CA PHE A 6 -30.74 41.51 43.36
C PHE A 6 -30.95 41.14 41.88
N VAL A 7 -30.14 41.72 40.99
CA VAL A 7 -30.04 41.29 39.60
C VAL A 7 -29.08 40.10 39.56
N ALA A 8 -29.61 38.91 39.36
CA ALA A 8 -28.81 37.70 39.13
C ALA A 8 -28.29 37.73 37.68
N LEU A 9 -26.99 37.95 37.52
CA LEU A 9 -26.30 37.86 36.23
C LEU A 9 -26.13 36.37 35.89
N LEU A 10 -27.00 35.85 35.01
CA LEU A 10 -26.86 34.51 34.44
C LEU A 10 -25.65 34.46 33.50
N LEU A 11 -24.52 33.96 34.00
CA LEU A 11 -23.36 33.56 33.22
C LEU A 11 -23.74 32.32 32.41
N VAL A 12 -24.07 32.51 31.13
CA VAL A 12 -24.18 31.41 30.16
C VAL A 12 -22.75 30.92 29.89
N PRO A 13 -22.44 29.63 30.10
CA PRO A 13 -21.11 29.11 29.78
C PRO A 13 -20.92 29.14 28.26
N LEU A 14 -19.91 29.88 27.82
CA LEU A 14 -19.45 29.90 26.44
C LEU A 14 -18.85 28.52 26.14
N THR A 15 -19.64 27.61 25.58
CA THR A 15 -19.13 26.36 25.03
C THR A 15 -18.18 26.71 23.88
N ALA A 16 -16.88 26.49 24.09
CA ALA A 16 -15.88 26.62 23.05
C ALA A 16 -16.23 25.65 21.92
N LEU A 17 -16.78 26.19 20.83
CA LEU A 17 -16.76 25.51 19.54
C LEU A 17 -15.29 25.21 19.24
N ALA A 18 -14.89 23.95 19.33
CA ALA A 18 -13.59 23.49 18.85
C ALA A 18 -13.52 23.83 17.36
N GLY A 19 -12.94 24.98 17.06
CA GLY A 19 -12.79 25.47 15.70
C GLY A 19 -11.94 24.47 14.93
N VAL A 20 -12.36 24.20 13.69
CA VAL A 20 -11.55 23.46 12.72
C VAL A 20 -10.15 24.09 12.68
N GLN A 21 -9.16 23.39 13.19
CA GLN A 21 -7.80 23.92 13.24
C GLN A 21 -7.23 23.87 11.82
N ALA A 22 -6.84 25.04 11.31
CA ALA A 22 -6.14 25.11 10.03
C ALA A 22 -4.79 24.39 10.16
N LEU A 23 -4.40 23.64 9.12
CA LEU A 23 -3.08 23.02 9.08
C LEU A 23 -1.99 24.09 9.21
N SER A 24 -0.94 23.79 9.96
CA SER A 24 0.28 24.60 10.04
C SER A 24 1.07 24.54 8.73
N PRO A 25 2.01 25.47 8.50
CA PRO A 25 2.94 25.38 7.37
C PRO A 25 3.73 24.06 7.34
N ALA A 26 4.19 23.58 8.51
CA ALA A 26 4.93 22.33 8.62
C ALA A 26 4.08 21.10 8.24
N GLU A 27 2.80 21.06 8.64
CA GLU A 27 1.91 19.96 8.27
C GLU A 27 1.58 19.97 6.77
N ARG A 28 1.41 21.15 6.17
CA ARG A 28 1.25 21.26 4.71
C ARG A 28 2.48 20.76 3.95
N GLU A 29 3.67 21.10 4.45
CA GLU A 29 4.93 20.64 3.88
C GLU A 29 5.08 19.12 4.01
N GLU A 30 4.77 18.54 5.17
CA GLU A 30 4.78 17.08 5.40
C GLU A 30 3.85 16.36 4.42
N ILE A 31 2.63 16.89 4.21
CA ILE A 31 1.67 16.35 3.22
C ILE A 31 2.24 16.47 1.80
N GLN A 32 2.87 17.59 1.43
CA GLN A 32 3.42 17.79 0.09
C GLN A 32 4.57 16.82 -0.19
N GLN A 33 5.51 16.67 0.74
CA GLN A 33 6.63 15.73 0.63
C GLN A 33 6.13 14.29 0.50
N PHE A 34 5.10 13.92 1.28
CA PHE A 34 4.46 12.62 1.16
C PHE A 34 3.89 12.39 -0.25
N ARG A 35 3.17 13.37 -0.82
CA ARG A 35 2.56 13.26 -2.15
C ARG A 35 3.61 13.11 -3.25
N GLU A 36 4.71 13.85 -3.16
CA GLU A 36 5.84 13.73 -4.08
C GLU A 36 6.51 12.37 -4.00
N LEU A 37 6.67 11.83 -2.79
CA LEU A 37 7.20 10.49 -2.59
C LEU A 37 6.29 9.44 -3.26
N GLN A 38 4.97 9.53 -3.09
CA GLN A 38 4.04 8.60 -3.74
C GLN A 38 4.12 8.68 -5.28
N ALA A 39 4.26 9.88 -5.85
CA ALA A 39 4.44 10.05 -7.28
C ALA A 39 5.77 9.42 -7.77
N LYS A 40 6.87 9.64 -7.04
CA LYS A 40 8.18 9.04 -7.36
C LYS A 40 8.16 7.52 -7.32
N VAL A 41 7.47 6.92 -6.35
CA VAL A 41 7.29 5.45 -6.26
C VAL A 41 6.66 4.88 -7.52
N LEU A 42 5.69 5.60 -8.10
CA LEU A 42 5.00 5.18 -9.32
C LEU A 42 5.74 5.50 -10.62
N GLN A 43 6.81 6.29 -10.58
CA GLN A 43 7.68 6.57 -11.72
C GLN A 43 8.91 5.67 -11.77
N GLY A 44 9.22 4.96 -10.68
CA GLY A 44 10.42 4.15 -10.57
C GLY A 44 10.34 2.78 -11.27
N PRO A 45 11.48 2.06 -11.36
CA PRO A 45 11.57 0.75 -12.00
C PRO A 45 10.77 -0.36 -11.32
N GLN A 46 10.35 -0.14 -10.07
CA GLN A 46 9.49 -1.04 -9.30
C GLN A 46 8.01 -0.64 -9.33
N SER A 47 7.64 0.34 -10.16
CA SER A 47 6.28 0.86 -10.26
C SER A 47 5.26 -0.23 -10.56
N ALA A 48 4.09 -0.15 -9.92
CA ALA A 48 2.96 -0.98 -10.26
C ALA A 48 2.41 -0.66 -11.66
N LEU A 49 2.60 0.56 -12.16
CA LEU A 49 2.21 0.94 -13.53
C LEU A 49 3.10 0.28 -14.59
N GLY A 50 4.32 -0.09 -14.23
CA GLY A 50 5.23 -0.83 -15.10
C GLY A 50 4.95 -2.33 -15.11
N MET A 51 4.06 -2.85 -14.26
CA MET A 51 3.92 -4.28 -14.07
C MET A 51 3.09 -4.93 -15.18
N VAL A 52 3.75 -5.78 -15.95
CA VAL A 52 3.24 -6.46 -17.15
C VAL A 52 2.97 -7.96 -16.92
N SER A 53 3.44 -8.52 -15.79
CA SER A 53 3.26 -9.94 -15.47
C SER A 53 3.16 -10.19 -13.96
N LEU A 54 2.19 -11.03 -13.58
CA LEU A 54 2.12 -11.72 -12.28
C LEU A 54 1.64 -13.15 -12.57
N GLU A 55 2.58 -14.04 -12.84
CA GLU A 55 2.27 -15.40 -13.29
C GLU A 55 2.68 -16.43 -12.26
N LYS A 56 1.75 -17.34 -11.91
CA LYS A 56 2.04 -18.43 -10.99
C LYS A 56 2.79 -19.54 -11.73
N LEU A 57 3.96 -19.88 -11.24
CA LEU A 57 4.77 -20.98 -11.74
C LEU A 57 4.18 -22.32 -11.28
N ARG A 58 4.36 -23.34 -12.12
CA ARG A 58 4.00 -24.74 -11.83
C ARG A 58 5.26 -25.58 -11.92
N ASP A 59 5.23 -26.75 -11.28
CA ASP A 59 6.32 -27.72 -11.40
C ASP A 59 6.57 -28.06 -12.87
N GLY A 60 7.84 -28.16 -13.24
CA GLY A 60 8.34 -28.31 -14.61
C GLY A 60 8.91 -27.03 -15.22
N ASP A 61 9.02 -27.05 -16.55
CA ASP A 61 9.65 -26.00 -17.35
C ASP A 61 8.63 -24.93 -17.79
N THR A 62 8.98 -23.66 -17.55
CA THR A 62 8.21 -22.49 -17.99
C THR A 62 9.09 -21.60 -18.87
N THR A 63 8.76 -21.51 -20.17
CA THR A 63 9.47 -20.65 -21.12
C THR A 63 9.08 -19.18 -20.95
N ILE A 64 10.07 -18.29 -21.04
CA ILE A 64 9.91 -16.84 -20.93
C ILE A 64 10.50 -16.20 -22.20
N GLY A 65 9.82 -15.18 -22.73
CA GLY A 65 10.33 -14.35 -23.82
C GLY A 65 9.21 -13.70 -24.64
N SER A 66 9.58 -12.96 -25.68
CA SER A 66 8.63 -12.28 -26.57
C SER A 66 8.09 -13.15 -27.72
N ALA A 67 8.54 -14.40 -27.84
CA ALA A 67 7.96 -15.32 -28.81
C ALA A 67 6.49 -15.63 -28.46
N ALA A 68 5.65 -15.79 -29.48
CA ALA A 68 4.23 -16.13 -29.31
C ALA A 68 4.00 -17.50 -28.60
N GLY A 69 5.00 -18.39 -28.64
CA GLY A 69 4.98 -19.69 -27.97
C GLY A 69 5.49 -19.68 -26.52
N SER A 70 5.96 -18.55 -26.01
CA SER A 70 6.43 -18.45 -24.63
C SER A 70 5.29 -18.61 -23.65
N ARG A 71 5.48 -19.45 -22.63
CA ARG A 71 4.47 -19.70 -21.60
C ARG A 71 4.18 -18.44 -20.79
N ILE A 72 5.23 -17.68 -20.48
CA ILE A 72 5.14 -16.31 -19.96
C ILE A 72 5.64 -15.39 -21.06
N HIS A 73 4.71 -14.66 -21.66
CA HIS A 73 5.02 -13.67 -22.68
C HIS A 73 5.39 -12.35 -22.02
N LEU A 74 6.56 -11.82 -22.38
CA LEU A 74 7.00 -10.48 -22.00
C LEU A 74 7.37 -9.74 -23.29
N ASP A 75 6.86 -8.53 -23.45
CA ASP A 75 7.26 -7.66 -24.55
C ASP A 75 8.69 -7.11 -24.32
N HIS A 76 9.32 -6.62 -25.38
CA HIS A 76 10.62 -5.91 -25.32
C HIS A 76 11.80 -6.71 -24.73
N VAL A 77 11.68 -8.03 -24.66
CA VAL A 77 12.76 -8.99 -24.34
C VAL A 77 13.11 -9.86 -25.56
N ALA A 78 14.18 -10.65 -25.48
CA ALA A 78 14.51 -11.64 -26.49
C ALA A 78 13.35 -12.63 -26.71
N PRO A 79 13.15 -13.14 -27.95
CA PRO A 79 12.08 -14.09 -28.25
C PRO A 79 12.10 -15.34 -27.35
N ASN A 80 13.30 -15.86 -27.10
CA ASN A 80 13.55 -16.95 -26.16
C ASN A 80 14.51 -16.40 -25.11
N LEU A 81 14.00 -15.88 -24.00
CA LEU A 81 14.82 -15.26 -22.97
C LEU A 81 15.49 -16.30 -22.07
N GLY A 82 14.72 -17.32 -21.69
CA GLY A 82 15.17 -18.38 -20.80
C GLY A 82 14.01 -19.26 -20.34
N VAL A 83 14.36 -20.26 -19.54
CA VAL A 83 13.39 -21.20 -18.96
C VAL A 83 13.56 -21.19 -17.45
N VAL A 84 12.44 -20.99 -16.75
CA VAL A 84 12.36 -21.25 -15.32
C VAL A 84 11.95 -22.70 -15.13
N ARG A 85 12.82 -23.49 -14.52
CA ARG A 85 12.58 -24.88 -14.15
C ARG A 85 12.30 -24.96 -12.67
N LEU A 86 11.10 -25.37 -12.30
CA LEU A 86 10.68 -25.56 -10.92
C LEU A 86 10.56 -27.06 -10.62
N HIS A 87 11.27 -27.55 -9.62
CA HIS A 87 11.12 -28.91 -9.10
C HIS A 87 10.97 -28.88 -7.58
N GLY A 88 9.77 -29.17 -7.09
CA GLY A 88 9.43 -29.02 -5.68
C GLY A 88 9.53 -27.56 -5.23
N GLU A 89 10.57 -27.24 -4.47
CA GLU A 89 10.85 -25.88 -3.99
C GLU A 89 12.10 -25.25 -4.62
N GLN A 90 12.79 -25.98 -5.50
CA GLN A 90 14.01 -25.51 -6.16
C GLN A 90 13.67 -24.92 -7.52
N ILE A 91 14.17 -23.71 -7.76
CA ILE A 91 14.10 -23.06 -9.07
C ILE A 91 15.49 -22.98 -9.67
N GLU A 92 15.58 -23.36 -10.95
CA GLU A 92 16.71 -23.05 -11.81
C GLU A 92 16.28 -22.13 -12.94
N PHE A 93 17.16 -21.19 -13.30
CA PHE A 93 17.02 -20.43 -14.52
C PHE A 93 18.04 -20.92 -15.53
N VAL A 94 17.56 -21.46 -16.66
CA VAL A 94 18.39 -22.12 -17.66
C VAL A 94 18.27 -21.42 -19.02
N PRO A 95 19.34 -21.40 -19.82
CA PRO A 95 19.35 -20.71 -21.11
C PRO A 95 18.49 -21.44 -22.14
N PRO A 96 17.98 -20.70 -23.14
CA PRO A 96 17.42 -21.32 -24.34
C PRO A 96 18.52 -22.00 -25.17
N SER A 97 18.13 -22.75 -26.21
CA SER A 97 19.06 -23.26 -27.20
C SER A 97 19.83 -22.11 -27.87
N GLY A 98 21.12 -22.01 -27.60
CA GLY A 98 21.98 -20.91 -28.07
C GLY A 98 22.62 -20.07 -26.96
N GLY A 99 22.25 -20.29 -25.70
CA GLY A 99 22.75 -19.50 -24.57
C GLY A 99 21.84 -18.33 -24.22
N PHE A 100 22.14 -17.64 -23.11
CA PHE A 100 21.39 -16.44 -22.74
C PHE A 100 21.67 -15.29 -23.71
N PRO A 101 20.70 -14.37 -23.90
CA PRO A 101 20.97 -13.06 -24.50
C PRO A 101 22.13 -12.36 -23.80
N SER A 102 23.01 -11.72 -24.57
CA SER A 102 24.23 -11.08 -24.05
C SER A 102 23.96 -9.89 -23.12
N ASP A 103 22.76 -9.32 -23.21
CA ASP A 103 22.26 -8.18 -22.45
C ASP A 103 21.29 -8.60 -21.32
N LEU A 104 21.17 -9.89 -21.03
CA LEU A 104 20.46 -10.38 -19.85
C LEU A 104 21.40 -10.35 -18.63
N PHE A 105 20.97 -9.64 -17.60
CA PHE A 105 21.67 -9.54 -16.32
C PHE A 105 20.84 -10.15 -15.18
N ILE A 106 21.51 -10.83 -14.25
CA ILE A 106 20.92 -11.40 -13.04
C ILE A 106 21.69 -10.85 -11.84
N GLY A 107 21.01 -10.08 -10.99
CA GLY A 107 21.67 -9.41 -9.85
C GLY A 107 22.79 -8.45 -10.28
N GLY A 108 22.65 -7.84 -11.46
CA GLY A 108 23.63 -6.91 -12.03
C GLY A 108 24.85 -7.56 -12.69
N LYS A 109 24.89 -8.89 -12.81
CA LYS A 109 25.96 -9.64 -13.50
C LYS A 109 25.43 -10.28 -14.77
N PRO A 110 26.25 -10.50 -15.82
CA PRO A 110 25.82 -11.25 -16.99
C PRO A 110 25.20 -12.59 -16.60
N ALA A 111 24.11 -12.96 -17.29
CA ALA A 111 23.35 -14.15 -16.94
C ALA A 111 24.20 -15.43 -17.04
N ALA A 112 24.09 -16.26 -16.02
CA ALA A 112 24.66 -17.59 -15.97
C ALA A 112 23.59 -18.57 -15.50
N SER A 113 23.65 -19.81 -15.98
CA SER A 113 22.69 -20.84 -15.58
C SER A 113 22.94 -21.21 -14.13
N GLY A 114 21.88 -21.43 -13.37
CA GLY A 114 22.03 -21.94 -12.01
C GLY A 114 20.75 -21.88 -11.20
N THR A 115 20.86 -22.40 -9.98
CA THR A 115 19.81 -22.33 -8.98
C THR A 115 19.57 -20.89 -8.56
N VAL A 116 18.31 -20.49 -8.53
CA VAL A 116 17.87 -19.19 -8.05
C VAL A 116 17.84 -19.23 -6.53
N VAL A 117 18.64 -18.36 -5.91
CA VAL A 117 18.67 -18.19 -4.45
C VAL A 117 17.74 -17.06 -4.06
N PHE A 118 16.89 -17.29 -3.05
CA PHE A 118 15.98 -16.28 -2.52
C PHE A 118 16.56 -15.60 -1.28
N ASP A 119 16.24 -14.33 -1.08
CA ASP A 119 16.48 -13.61 0.17
C ASP A 119 15.54 -14.06 1.30
N ALA A 120 15.67 -13.45 2.48
CA ALA A 120 14.87 -13.76 3.67
C ALA A 120 13.38 -13.44 3.47
N GLU A 121 13.07 -12.52 2.55
CA GLU A 121 11.74 -12.11 2.16
C GLU A 121 11.15 -13.01 1.05
N GLY A 122 11.93 -13.96 0.56
CA GLY A 122 11.52 -14.92 -0.46
C GLY A 122 11.50 -14.34 -1.86
N THR A 123 12.40 -13.40 -2.17
CA THR A 123 12.56 -12.76 -3.48
C THR A 123 13.92 -13.12 -4.10
N SER A 124 13.94 -13.38 -5.40
CA SER A 124 15.17 -13.65 -6.16
C SER A 124 15.97 -12.37 -6.44
N PRO A 125 17.24 -12.48 -6.87
CA PRO A 125 17.90 -11.42 -7.62
C PRO A 125 17.03 -10.94 -8.79
N THR A 126 17.16 -9.67 -9.13
CA THR A 126 16.45 -9.09 -10.29
C THR A 126 17.10 -9.54 -11.59
N PHE A 127 16.26 -10.02 -12.50
CA PHE A 127 16.59 -10.30 -13.89
C PHE A 127 16.27 -9.06 -14.71
N VAL A 128 17.18 -8.62 -15.58
CA VAL A 128 17.03 -7.40 -16.39
C VAL A 128 17.49 -7.65 -17.82
N GLU A 129 16.66 -7.33 -18.79
CA GLU A 129 17.02 -7.27 -20.21
C GLU A 129 16.30 -6.06 -20.83
N GLY A 130 17.06 -5.16 -21.44
CA GLY A 130 16.52 -3.91 -21.99
C GLY A 130 15.73 -3.10 -20.97
N SER A 131 14.44 -2.86 -21.26
CA SER A 131 13.52 -2.13 -20.38
C SER A 131 12.79 -3.02 -19.36
N VAL A 132 12.91 -4.35 -19.49
CA VAL A 132 12.18 -5.30 -18.68
C VAL A 132 13.03 -5.74 -17.50
N ASN A 133 12.39 -5.76 -16.33
CA ASN A 133 12.92 -6.40 -15.14
C ASN A 133 11.90 -7.37 -14.56
N PHE A 134 12.36 -8.52 -14.07
CA PHE A 134 11.50 -9.43 -13.34
C PHE A 134 12.20 -10.04 -12.12
N VAL A 135 11.39 -10.50 -11.18
CA VAL A 135 11.82 -11.27 -10.00
C VAL A 135 10.94 -12.50 -9.87
N LEU A 136 11.52 -13.53 -9.26
CA LEU A 136 10.78 -14.68 -8.78
C LEU A 136 10.49 -14.49 -7.28
N ARG A 137 9.29 -14.87 -6.84
CA ARG A 137 8.88 -14.82 -5.44
C ARG A 137 8.37 -16.17 -4.99
N HIS A 138 8.65 -16.57 -3.75
CA HIS A 138 8.17 -17.84 -3.18
C HIS A 138 7.05 -17.69 -2.14
N LYS A 139 6.56 -16.47 -1.89
CA LYS A 139 5.51 -16.22 -0.88
C LYS A 139 4.15 -16.68 -1.40
N PHE A 140 3.54 -17.66 -0.74
CA PHE A 140 2.26 -18.31 -1.13
C PHE A 140 2.34 -19.08 -2.46
N GLY A 141 3.51 -19.65 -2.75
CA GLY A 141 3.85 -20.33 -4.00
C GLY A 141 4.85 -19.54 -4.82
N PHE A 142 5.22 -20.09 -5.98
CA PHE A 142 6.20 -19.47 -6.87
C PHE A 142 5.53 -18.60 -7.92
N PHE A 143 6.00 -17.36 -8.05
CA PHE A 143 5.48 -16.39 -9.01
C PHE A 143 6.60 -15.67 -9.75
N LEU A 144 6.39 -15.41 -11.03
CA LEU A 144 7.18 -14.43 -11.79
C LEU A 144 6.45 -13.09 -11.77
N VAL A 145 7.13 -12.06 -11.28
CA VAL A 145 6.63 -10.67 -11.27
C VAL A 145 7.47 -9.86 -12.25
N GLY A 146 6.88 -9.53 -13.40
CA GLY A 146 7.54 -8.81 -14.49
C GLY A 146 7.10 -7.37 -14.59
N ARG A 147 8.05 -6.48 -14.86
CA ARG A 147 7.85 -5.05 -15.08
C ARG A 147 8.58 -4.61 -16.34
N ASP A 148 8.00 -3.65 -17.04
CA ASP A 148 8.57 -3.01 -18.21
C ASP A 148 8.55 -1.49 -18.03
N LEU A 149 9.72 -0.87 -18.16
CA LEU A 149 9.86 0.59 -18.16
C LEU A 149 9.20 1.26 -19.37
N ARG A 150 8.81 0.47 -20.38
CA ARG A 150 8.07 0.90 -21.56
C ARG A 150 6.57 0.55 -21.52
N ALA A 151 6.07 0.06 -20.38
CA ALA A 151 4.64 -0.23 -20.23
C ALA A 151 3.80 1.03 -20.54
N PRO A 152 2.74 0.93 -21.37
CA PRO A 152 1.92 2.09 -21.75
C PRO A 152 1.37 2.86 -20.54
N GLU A 153 0.94 2.17 -19.49
CA GLU A 153 0.41 2.76 -18.27
C GLU A 153 1.45 3.57 -17.49
N LEU A 154 2.71 3.12 -17.49
CA LEU A 154 3.82 3.85 -16.89
C LEU A 154 4.18 5.09 -17.70
N LEU A 155 4.24 4.96 -19.04
CA LEU A 155 4.56 6.08 -19.93
C LEU A 155 3.47 7.16 -19.94
N ALA A 156 2.20 6.76 -19.74
CA ALA A 156 1.06 7.67 -19.63
C ALA A 156 0.88 8.29 -18.23
N PHE A 157 1.78 8.01 -17.28
CA PHE A 157 1.66 8.52 -15.91
C PHE A 157 2.05 10.00 -15.82
N HIS A 158 1.07 10.85 -15.53
CA HIS A 158 1.26 12.30 -15.36
C HIS A 158 1.07 12.77 -13.91
N GLY A 159 1.15 11.85 -12.95
CA GLY A 159 1.05 12.14 -11.53
C GLY A 159 -0.26 11.70 -10.88
N LEU A 160 -0.32 11.91 -9.58
CA LEU A 160 -1.44 11.50 -8.72
C LEU A 160 -2.44 12.63 -8.52
N ARG A 161 -3.69 12.26 -8.31
CA ARG A 161 -4.78 13.19 -8.01
C ARG A 161 -5.06 13.19 -6.52
N TRP A 162 -5.20 14.37 -5.93
CA TRP A 162 -5.40 14.54 -4.48
C TRP A 162 -6.59 15.45 -4.19
N TYR A 163 -7.19 15.26 -3.02
CA TYR A 163 -7.99 16.28 -2.39
C TYR A 163 -7.12 17.46 -1.93
N ALA A 164 -7.70 18.65 -1.84
CA ALA A 164 -7.04 19.76 -1.16
C ALA A 164 -6.80 19.37 0.32
N PRO A 165 -5.62 19.69 0.90
CA PRO A 165 -5.38 19.43 2.32
C PRO A 165 -6.42 20.11 3.21
N ASP A 166 -6.94 19.37 4.18
CA ASP A 166 -7.98 19.83 5.09
C ASP A 166 -7.69 19.36 6.52
N GLY A 167 -7.56 20.34 7.42
CA GLY A 167 -7.22 20.11 8.83
C GLY A 167 -8.26 19.32 9.61
N ARG A 168 -9.52 19.27 9.15
CA ARG A 168 -10.57 18.42 9.74
C ARG A 168 -10.25 16.94 9.69
N TYR A 169 -9.39 16.54 8.76
CA TYR A 169 -9.01 15.16 8.50
C TYR A 169 -7.60 14.82 9.00
N ARG A 170 -6.97 15.71 9.78
CA ARG A 170 -5.82 15.40 10.61
C ARG A 170 -6.30 15.29 12.05
N ILE A 171 -6.44 14.06 12.53
CA ILE A 171 -7.19 13.76 13.74
C ILE A 171 -6.25 13.18 14.79
N VAL A 172 -6.28 13.74 15.99
CA VAL A 172 -5.67 13.12 17.18
C VAL A 172 -6.65 12.11 17.73
N ALA A 173 -6.30 10.82 17.60
CA ALA A 173 -7.10 9.70 18.07
C ALA A 173 -6.55 9.17 19.39
N LYS A 174 -7.45 8.70 20.25
CA LYS A 174 -7.09 7.96 21.47
C LYS A 174 -6.64 6.57 21.09
N TRP A 175 -5.44 6.19 21.49
CA TRP A 175 -4.96 4.82 21.38
C TRP A 175 -5.49 3.98 22.55
N ILE A 176 -6.20 2.91 22.23
CA ILE A 176 -6.74 1.95 23.18
C ILE A 176 -6.01 0.63 22.96
N PRO A 177 -4.99 0.30 23.78
CA PRO A 177 -4.26 -0.95 23.62
C PRO A 177 -5.13 -2.15 23.99
N TYR A 178 -4.92 -3.28 23.32
CA TYR A 178 -5.50 -4.54 23.76
C TYR A 178 -4.72 -5.13 24.93
N PRO A 179 -5.38 -5.85 25.85
CA PRO A 179 -4.68 -6.58 26.92
C PRO A 179 -3.67 -7.61 26.40
N LYS A 180 -3.93 -8.17 25.21
CA LYS A 180 -3.03 -9.05 24.45
C LYS A 180 -3.15 -8.71 22.97
N PRO A 181 -2.05 -8.77 22.18
CA PRO A 181 -2.11 -8.57 20.74
C PRO A 181 -3.09 -9.54 20.09
N GLN A 182 -3.87 -9.04 19.13
CA GLN A 182 -4.87 -9.79 18.38
C GLN A 182 -4.33 -10.16 17.00
N VAL A 183 -4.72 -11.32 16.49
CA VAL A 183 -4.42 -11.71 15.10
C VAL A 183 -5.43 -11.05 14.18
N LEU A 184 -4.96 -10.16 13.32
CA LEU A 184 -5.74 -9.54 12.27
C LEU A 184 -5.61 -10.35 10.98
N ARG A 185 -6.70 -11.00 10.58
CA ARG A 185 -6.75 -11.78 9.32
C ARG A 185 -7.06 -10.84 8.16
N VAL A 186 -6.04 -10.48 7.40
CA VAL A 186 -6.17 -9.60 6.23
C VAL A 186 -6.28 -10.45 4.97
N ALA A 187 -7.52 -10.65 4.51
CA ALA A 187 -7.78 -11.30 3.23
C ALA A 187 -7.42 -10.36 2.07
N ASN A 188 -7.02 -10.91 0.92
CA ASN A 188 -6.89 -10.16 -0.32
C ASN A 188 -7.97 -10.57 -1.35
N ILE A 189 -8.05 -9.83 -2.45
CA ILE A 189 -9.03 -10.09 -3.53
C ILE A 189 -8.87 -11.47 -4.22
N LEU A 190 -7.75 -12.15 -4.01
CA LEU A 190 -7.49 -13.50 -4.52
C LEU A 190 -7.87 -14.61 -3.52
N GLY A 191 -8.44 -14.24 -2.36
CA GLY A 191 -8.84 -15.16 -1.30
C GLY A 191 -7.70 -15.61 -0.38
N GLN A 192 -6.47 -15.12 -0.59
CA GLN A 192 -5.36 -15.40 0.32
C GLN A 192 -5.53 -14.60 1.60
N VAL A 193 -5.16 -15.18 2.74
CA VAL A 193 -5.26 -14.53 4.06
C VAL A 193 -3.88 -14.41 4.67
N ASN A 194 -3.48 -13.18 4.96
CA ASN A 194 -2.31 -12.89 5.78
C ASN A 194 -2.75 -12.77 7.25
N GLU A 195 -1.94 -13.30 8.15
CA GLU A 195 -2.09 -13.08 9.58
C GLU A 195 -1.13 -11.97 10.00
N ASP A 196 -1.70 -10.82 10.33
CA ASP A 196 -1.00 -9.67 10.89
C ASP A 196 -1.28 -9.57 12.39
N THR A 197 -0.52 -8.75 13.10
CA THR A 197 -0.73 -8.47 14.53
C THR A 197 -1.29 -7.08 14.72
N SER A 198 -2.37 -6.96 15.49
CA SER A 198 -2.92 -5.71 16.00
C SER A 198 -2.68 -5.60 17.50
N TYR A 199 -2.25 -4.43 17.96
CA TYR A 199 -1.96 -4.16 19.37
C TYR A 199 -3.05 -3.33 20.07
N GLY A 200 -4.04 -2.85 19.33
CA GLY A 200 -5.08 -1.95 19.85
C GLY A 200 -5.86 -1.28 18.74
N VAL A 201 -6.65 -0.27 19.12
CA VAL A 201 -7.46 0.53 18.19
C VAL A 201 -7.23 2.02 18.39
N ALA A 202 -7.31 2.78 17.30
CA ALA A 202 -7.36 4.22 17.33
C ALA A 202 -8.82 4.69 17.33
N GLU A 203 -9.28 5.26 18.45
CA GLU A 203 -10.63 5.80 18.61
C GLU A 203 -10.63 7.32 18.43
N PHE A 204 -11.53 7.83 17.59
CA PHE A 204 -11.66 9.27 17.35
C PHE A 204 -13.08 9.65 16.98
N THR A 205 -13.36 10.96 17.03
CA THR A 205 -14.63 11.52 16.56
C THR A 205 -14.42 12.28 15.27
N VAL A 206 -15.22 11.97 14.24
CA VAL A 206 -15.24 12.71 12.98
C VAL A 206 -16.69 12.87 12.53
N ASN A 207 -17.08 14.06 12.08
CA ASN A 207 -18.46 14.38 11.72
C ASN A 207 -19.49 14.01 12.81
N GLY A 208 -19.12 14.22 14.09
CA GLY A 208 -19.98 13.89 15.25
C GLY A 208 -20.17 12.40 15.52
N ARG A 209 -19.37 11.51 14.90
CA ARG A 209 -19.44 10.06 15.08
C ARG A 209 -18.14 9.53 15.67
N THR A 210 -18.25 8.74 16.73
CA THR A 210 -17.12 7.95 17.25
C THR A 210 -16.84 6.79 16.31
N VAL A 211 -15.58 6.66 15.90
CA VAL A 211 -15.06 5.59 15.05
C VAL A 211 -13.84 4.97 15.69
N ARG A 212 -13.67 3.67 15.47
CA ARG A 212 -12.45 2.94 15.82
C ARG A 212 -11.84 2.38 14.55
N LEU A 213 -10.55 2.63 14.35
CA LEU A 213 -9.78 1.97 13.31
C LEU A 213 -8.75 1.04 13.95
N GLU A 214 -8.64 -0.15 13.39
CA GLU A 214 -7.73 -1.19 13.82
C GLU A 214 -6.57 -1.29 12.83
N PRO A 215 -5.33 -0.98 13.24
CA PRO A 215 -4.15 -1.14 12.41
C PRO A 215 -3.57 -2.55 12.52
N SER A 216 -2.80 -2.96 11.52
CA SER A 216 -1.72 -3.92 11.72
C SER A 216 -0.40 -3.21 11.98
N VAL A 217 0.52 -3.90 12.65
CA VAL A 217 1.93 -3.51 12.71
C VAL A 217 2.69 -4.50 11.85
N TYR A 218 3.32 -4.02 10.77
CA TYR A 218 4.24 -4.84 10.00
C TYR A 218 5.34 -5.38 10.92
N GLN A 219 5.64 -6.68 10.83
CA GLN A 219 6.65 -7.31 11.70
C GLN A 219 7.98 -6.53 11.66
N GLY A 220 8.45 -6.08 12.84
CA GLY A 220 9.63 -5.23 13.06
C GLY A 220 9.40 -4.18 14.16
N ARG A 221 10.46 -3.75 14.88
CA ARG A 221 10.34 -2.91 16.09
C ARG A 221 10.14 -1.40 15.87
N GLU A 222 10.15 -0.91 14.62
CA GLU A 222 10.13 0.54 14.30
C GLU A 222 9.19 0.91 13.14
N LYS A 223 8.21 0.07 12.81
CA LYS A 223 7.30 0.32 11.69
C LYS A 223 6.07 1.12 12.12
N PRO A 224 5.52 1.99 11.24
CA PRO A 224 4.29 2.71 11.51
C PRO A 224 3.11 1.75 11.70
N LEU A 225 2.07 2.21 12.38
CA LEU A 225 0.74 1.59 12.32
C LEU A 225 0.25 1.64 10.87
N PHE A 226 -0.24 0.53 10.35
CA PHE A 226 -0.77 0.42 9.00
C PHE A 226 -2.27 0.17 9.02
N PHE A 227 -3.04 1.08 8.44
CA PHE A 227 -4.49 0.99 8.36
C PHE A 227 -4.91 0.74 6.91
N VAL A 228 -5.68 -0.33 6.71
CA VAL A 228 -6.48 -0.53 5.50
C VAL A 228 -7.91 -0.13 5.83
N PHE A 229 -8.43 0.90 5.18
CA PHE A 229 -9.76 1.43 5.47
C PHE A 229 -10.57 1.70 4.19
N LYS A 230 -11.88 1.82 4.36
CA LYS A 230 -12.80 2.18 3.28
C LYS A 230 -13.86 3.12 3.81
N ASP A 231 -14.30 4.05 2.96
CA ASP A 231 -15.31 5.05 3.32
C ASP A 231 -16.26 5.30 2.14
N ARG A 232 -17.26 6.17 2.28
CA ARG A 232 -18.23 6.41 1.19
C ARG A 232 -17.61 7.02 -0.06
N THR A 233 -16.47 7.70 0.03
CA THR A 233 -15.76 8.24 -1.15
C THR A 233 -15.27 7.12 -2.07
N SER A 234 -15.07 5.90 -1.58
CA SER A 234 -14.65 4.75 -2.39
C SER A 234 -15.70 4.30 -3.41
N ARG A 235 -16.92 4.84 -3.34
CA ARG A 235 -17.96 4.61 -4.35
C ARG A 235 -17.94 5.63 -5.49
N THR A 236 -17.17 6.71 -5.36
CA THR A 236 -17.27 7.87 -6.24
C THR A 236 -15.91 8.42 -6.65
N THR A 237 -15.09 8.81 -5.69
CA THR A 237 -13.97 9.73 -5.89
C THR A 237 -12.62 9.16 -5.46
N THR A 238 -12.60 8.10 -4.65
CA THR A 238 -11.40 7.38 -4.21
C THR A 238 -11.45 5.92 -4.65
N TYR A 239 -10.33 5.19 -4.54
CA TYR A 239 -10.26 3.82 -5.02
C TYR A 239 -11.29 2.88 -4.36
N GLN A 240 -11.98 2.08 -5.16
CA GLN A 240 -13.10 1.24 -4.72
C GLN A 240 -12.70 0.14 -3.74
N GLY A 241 -11.44 -0.31 -3.77
CA GLY A 241 -10.91 -1.31 -2.85
C GLY A 241 -10.68 -0.78 -1.43
N GLY A 242 -10.65 0.53 -1.24
CA GLY A 242 -10.20 1.18 0.00
C GLY A 242 -8.82 1.83 -0.17
N ARG A 243 -8.31 2.42 0.91
CA ARG A 243 -7.05 3.17 0.93
C ARG A 243 -6.20 2.76 2.12
N PHE A 244 -4.92 3.10 2.03
CA PHE A 244 -3.94 2.89 3.07
C PHE A 244 -3.63 4.18 3.80
N LEU A 245 -3.50 4.10 5.12
CA LEU A 245 -3.01 5.18 5.97
C LEU A 245 -1.92 4.60 6.86
N ASP A 246 -0.76 5.23 6.89
CA ASP A 246 0.26 4.96 7.90
C ASP A 246 0.15 6.01 9.01
N ALA A 247 0.41 5.61 10.25
CA ALA A 247 0.57 6.53 11.35
C ALA A 247 1.80 6.16 12.17
N ARG A 248 2.43 7.16 12.81
CA ARG A 248 3.48 6.88 13.80
C ARG A 248 2.90 6.05 14.95
N LEU A 249 3.78 5.39 15.70
CA LEU A 249 3.37 4.71 16.93
C LEU A 249 2.73 5.71 17.90
N PRO A 250 1.85 5.23 18.80
CA PRO A 250 1.32 6.07 19.86
C PRO A 250 2.44 6.66 20.71
N ASP A 251 2.22 7.87 21.24
CA ASP A 251 3.17 8.62 22.08
C ASP A 251 3.70 7.82 23.29
N HIS A 252 2.89 6.94 23.87
CA HIS A 252 3.25 6.05 24.97
C HIS A 252 3.53 4.60 24.55
N GLY A 253 3.75 4.35 23.25
CA GLY A 253 3.99 3.03 22.69
C GLY A 253 2.72 2.17 22.56
N LEU A 254 2.89 0.95 22.07
CA LEU A 254 1.76 0.09 21.71
C LEU A 254 1.00 -0.51 22.91
N SER A 255 1.65 -0.62 24.06
CA SER A 255 1.14 -1.36 25.23
C SER A 255 0.46 -0.48 26.30
N ALA A 256 0.43 0.83 26.11
CA ALA A 256 -0.16 1.78 27.05
C ALA A 256 -1.14 2.72 26.33
N PRO A 257 -2.20 3.20 26.99
CA PRO A 257 -3.05 4.25 26.43
C PRO A 257 -2.23 5.49 26.07
N GLY A 258 -2.64 6.17 24.99
CA GLY A 258 -1.93 7.33 24.48
C GLY A 258 -2.67 8.00 23.34
N GLU A 259 -1.97 8.80 22.56
CA GLU A 259 -2.50 9.47 21.38
C GLU A 259 -1.75 9.05 20.10
N VAL A 260 -2.50 8.98 19.01
CA VAL A 260 -1.97 8.75 17.66
C VAL A 260 -2.58 9.74 16.68
N VAL A 261 -1.74 10.32 15.83
CA VAL A 261 -2.19 11.23 14.78
C VAL A 261 -2.54 10.44 13.53
N LEU A 262 -3.81 10.51 13.12
CA LEU A 262 -4.33 9.97 11.88
C LEU A 262 -4.51 11.10 10.86
N ASP A 263 -3.57 11.21 9.91
CA ASP A 263 -3.65 12.22 8.85
C ASP A 263 -4.18 11.64 7.54
N PHE A 264 -5.51 11.69 7.36
CA PHE A 264 -6.14 11.18 6.14
C PHE A 264 -5.77 12.01 4.89
N ASN A 265 -5.13 13.18 5.03
CA ASN A 265 -4.56 13.89 3.87
C ASN A 265 -3.40 13.13 3.23
N GLN A 266 -2.83 12.16 3.95
CA GLN A 266 -1.80 11.22 3.48
C GLN A 266 -2.37 9.82 3.21
N ALA A 267 -3.70 9.64 3.18
CA ALA A 267 -4.27 8.39 2.72
C ALA A 267 -3.95 8.16 1.24
N ARG A 268 -3.41 7.00 0.89
CA ARG A 268 -2.97 6.64 -0.47
C ARG A 268 -3.72 5.44 -1.03
N ASN A 269 -3.77 5.34 -2.35
CA ASN A 269 -4.31 4.18 -3.02
C ASN A 269 -3.33 2.99 -2.92
N PRO A 270 -3.82 1.76 -2.78
CA PRO A 270 -2.99 0.57 -2.87
C PRO A 270 -2.44 0.38 -4.30
N LEU A 271 -1.33 -0.35 -4.45
CA LEU A 271 -0.70 -0.59 -5.76
C LEU A 271 -1.65 -1.24 -6.79
N CYS A 272 -2.58 -2.07 -6.33
CA CYS A 272 -3.62 -2.68 -7.17
C CYS A 272 -4.61 -1.66 -7.78
N ALA A 273 -4.61 -0.40 -7.34
CA ALA A 273 -5.36 0.68 -8.00
C ALA A 273 -4.74 1.09 -9.35
N PHE A 274 -3.48 0.72 -9.59
CA PHE A 274 -2.70 1.09 -10.77
C PHE A 274 -2.47 -0.07 -11.73
N SER A 275 -2.57 -1.32 -11.25
CA SER A 275 -2.41 -2.49 -12.10
C SER A 275 -3.26 -3.67 -11.63
N ALA A 276 -3.79 -4.40 -12.61
CA ALA A 276 -4.56 -5.63 -12.40
C ALA A 276 -3.69 -6.79 -11.88
N HIS A 277 -2.37 -6.70 -12.03
CA HIS A 277 -1.42 -7.74 -11.63
C HIS A 277 -0.98 -7.63 -10.16
N THR A 278 -1.77 -6.96 -9.29
CA THR A 278 -1.51 -6.88 -7.84
C THR A 278 -2.80 -7.12 -7.08
N SER A 279 -2.74 -7.90 -6.00
CA SER A 279 -3.87 -8.11 -5.11
C SER A 279 -3.95 -7.04 -4.03
N CYS A 280 -5.16 -6.52 -3.78
CA CYS A 280 -5.41 -5.60 -2.67
C CYS A 280 -5.79 -6.38 -1.41
N PRO A 281 -5.31 -5.98 -0.22
CA PRO A 281 -5.95 -6.39 1.02
C PRO A 281 -7.37 -5.79 1.10
N ILE A 282 -8.28 -6.55 1.70
CA ILE A 282 -9.66 -6.16 1.96
C ILE A 282 -9.71 -5.49 3.34
N PRO A 283 -10.22 -4.25 3.44
CA PRO A 283 -10.35 -3.57 4.72
C PRO A 283 -11.18 -4.35 5.74
N PRO A 284 -10.75 -4.30 7.02
CA PRO A 284 -11.53 -4.48 8.24
C PRO A 284 -13.03 -4.37 8.09
N GLU A 285 -13.88 -5.18 8.70
CA GLU A 285 -15.25 -4.68 8.92
C GLU A 285 -15.23 -3.44 9.84
N SER A 286 -14.42 -3.49 10.91
CA SER A 286 -14.14 -2.38 11.81
C SER A 286 -13.62 -1.13 11.10
N ASN A 287 -12.89 -1.29 9.99
CA ASN A 287 -12.27 -0.18 9.25
C ASN A 287 -13.13 0.35 8.08
N ARG A 288 -14.41 -0.02 8.02
CA ARG A 288 -15.35 0.47 6.99
C ARG A 288 -16.22 1.58 7.57
N MET A 289 -15.86 2.82 7.26
CA MET A 289 -16.60 4.00 7.69
C MET A 289 -17.85 4.21 6.81
N PRO A 290 -19.06 4.33 7.39
CA PRO A 290 -20.29 4.48 6.62
C PRO A 290 -20.55 5.93 6.18
N PHE A 291 -19.55 6.79 6.14
CA PHE A 291 -19.61 8.20 5.72
C PHE A 291 -18.37 8.57 4.90
N ALA A 292 -18.33 9.78 4.33
CA ALA A 292 -17.27 10.19 3.41
C ALA A 292 -16.06 10.81 4.15
N ILE A 293 -14.86 10.45 3.71
CA ILE A 293 -13.58 11.09 4.07
C ILE A 293 -12.94 11.71 2.81
N PRO A 294 -13.34 12.95 2.42
CA PRO A 294 -12.83 13.69 1.26
C PRO A 294 -11.44 14.31 1.52
N ALA A 295 -10.48 13.50 1.93
CA ALA A 295 -9.07 13.87 2.11
C ALA A 295 -8.16 12.81 1.50
N GLY A 296 -6.93 13.13 1.16
CA GLY A 296 -5.96 12.17 0.61
C GLY A 296 -6.10 11.91 -0.88
N GLU A 297 -5.60 10.76 -1.32
CA GLU A 297 -5.52 10.40 -2.73
C GLU A 297 -6.90 10.09 -3.32
N ARG A 298 -7.15 10.63 -4.51
CA ARG A 298 -8.34 10.35 -5.32
C ARG A 298 -8.08 9.14 -6.22
N ARG A 299 -9.13 8.55 -6.79
CA ARG A 299 -8.97 7.42 -7.72
C ARG A 299 -8.11 7.85 -8.92
N TYR A 300 -7.16 7.00 -9.28
CA TYR A 300 -6.28 7.24 -10.43
C TYR A 300 -7.02 7.04 -11.75
N ILE A 301 -7.64 5.86 -11.92
CA ILE A 301 -8.45 5.55 -13.11
C ILE A 301 -9.91 5.89 -12.83
N GLU A 302 -10.48 6.77 -13.66
CA GLU A 302 -11.92 6.96 -13.78
C GLU A 302 -12.50 5.76 -14.55
N ARG A 303 -13.00 4.75 -13.83
CA ARG A 303 -13.85 3.68 -14.37
C ARG A 303 -15.25 3.83 -13.83
#